data_AF-A0A344SE84-F1
#
_entry.id   AF-A0A344SE84-F1
#
_cell.length_a   1.000
_cell.length_b   1.000
_cell.length_c   1.000
_cell.angle_alpha   90.00
_cell.angle_beta   90.00
_cell.angle_gamma   90.00
#
_symmetry.space_group_name_H-M   'P 1'
#
loop_
_entity.id
_entity.type
_entity.pdbx_description
1 polymer ?
#
loop_
_entity_poly.entity_id
_entity_poly.type
_entity_poly.pdbx_seq_one_letter_code
_entity_poly.pdbx_strand_id
1 'polypeptide(L)'
;MKFIIKLFPEITIKSQSVRLRFIKILTGNIRNVLKHYDETLAVVRHWDNIEVRAKDENQRLAIRDALTRIPGIHHILEVEDVPFTDMHDIFEKALAQYREQLEGKTFCVRVKRRGKHEFSSIEVERYVGGGLNQHIESARVKLTNPDVTVHLEVEDDRLLLIKGRYEGIGGFPIGTQEDVLSLISGGFDSGVSSYMLMRRGCRVHYCFFNLGGAAHEIGVRQVAHYLWNRFGSSHRVRFVAINFEPVVGEILEKVDDGQMGVVLKRMMVRAASKVAERYGVQALVTGEALGQVSSQTLTNLRLIDNVSDTLILRPLISYDKEHIINLARQIGTEDFARTMPEYCGVISKSPTVKAIKAKIEAEEENFDFSILDKVVEEANNVDIRDIAQQTQQEVVEVETVSGFGANDVILDIRSVDEQDDKPLKVEGVDVVSLPFYKLSTKFGDLDQSKTWLLWCERGVMSRLQALYLREQGFANVKVYRP
;
A
#
# COMPACT_ATOMS: atom_id res chain seq x y z
N MET A 1 -7.97 -9.85 28.67
CA MET A 1 -6.63 -10.10 28.09
C MET A 1 -5.71 -8.90 28.28
N LYS A 2 -4.39 -9.12 28.25
CA LYS A 2 -3.37 -8.06 28.30
C LYS A 2 -2.28 -8.31 27.27
N PHE A 3 -1.86 -7.26 26.58
CA PHE A 3 -0.71 -7.27 25.68
C PHE A 3 0.30 -6.21 26.10
N ILE A 4 1.58 -6.56 26.03
CA ILE A 4 2.70 -5.64 26.20
C ILE A 4 3.33 -5.40 24.84
N ILE A 5 3.26 -4.16 24.38
CA ILE A 5 3.78 -3.69 23.10
C ILE A 5 5.20 -3.16 23.30
N LYS A 6 6.17 -3.79 22.66
CA LYS A 6 7.55 -3.30 22.63
C LYS A 6 7.75 -2.34 21.46
N LEU A 7 8.40 -1.23 21.76
CA LEU A 7 8.72 -0.18 20.79
C LEU A 7 9.82 -0.65 19.85
N PHE A 8 9.77 -0.21 18.59
CA PHE A 8 10.86 -0.42 17.63
C PHE A 8 12.18 0.19 18.15
N PRO A 9 13.34 -0.50 18.04
CA PRO A 9 14.60 -0.03 18.62
C PRO A 9 15.04 1.38 18.15
N GLU A 10 14.74 1.77 16.91
CA GLU A 10 15.04 3.13 16.44
C GLU A 10 14.26 4.23 17.22
N ILE A 11 13.18 3.87 17.90
CA ILE A 11 12.42 4.80 18.77
C ILE A 11 13.13 4.98 20.12
N THR A 12 13.74 3.91 20.66
CA THR A 12 14.33 3.92 22.00
C THR A 12 15.65 4.68 22.06
N ILE A 13 16.37 4.77 20.93
CA ILE A 13 17.63 5.53 20.79
C ILE A 13 17.42 7.04 20.60
N LYS A 14 16.17 7.51 20.43
CA LYS A 14 15.89 8.95 20.29
C LYS A 14 16.09 9.68 21.61
N SER A 15 16.32 10.99 21.55
CA SER A 15 16.33 11.84 22.74
C SER A 15 15.03 11.68 23.53
N GLN A 16 15.09 11.90 24.84
CA GLN A 16 13.96 11.70 25.74
C GLN A 16 12.68 12.42 25.28
N SER A 17 12.78 13.67 24.83
CA SER A 17 11.64 14.45 24.35
C SER A 17 11.01 13.84 23.08
N VAL A 18 11.84 13.43 22.12
CA VAL A 18 11.38 12.82 20.86
C VAL A 18 10.78 11.44 21.12
N ARG A 19 11.42 10.63 21.97
CA ARG A 19 10.91 9.31 22.37
C ARG A 19 9.54 9.42 23.02
N LEU A 20 9.35 10.34 23.97
CA LEU A 20 8.06 10.58 24.61
C LEU A 20 6.98 11.01 23.62
N ARG A 21 7.33 11.86 22.64
CA ARG A 21 6.43 12.24 21.54
C ARG A 21 6.02 11.03 20.72
N PHE A 22 6.97 10.17 20.33
CA PHE A 22 6.71 8.99 19.52
C PHE A 22 5.84 7.97 20.25
N ILE A 23 6.11 7.72 21.54
CA ILE A 23 5.27 6.84 22.38
C ILE A 23 3.85 7.39 22.48
N LYS A 24 3.68 8.71 22.66
CA LYS A 24 2.35 9.35 22.70
C LYS A 24 1.58 9.14 21.40
N ILE A 25 2.24 9.34 20.25
CA ILE A 25 1.62 9.13 18.92
C ILE A 25 1.26 7.65 18.74
N LEU A 26 2.18 6.72 19.00
CA LEU A 26 1.93 5.28 18.90
C LEU A 26 0.75 4.83 19.77
N THR A 27 0.66 5.35 21.00
CA THR A 27 -0.47 5.11 21.90
C THR A 27 -1.79 5.53 21.26
N GLY A 28 -1.82 6.70 20.60
CA GLY A 28 -2.99 7.18 19.85
C GLY A 28 -3.31 6.29 18.65
N ASN A 29 -2.29 5.86 17.91
CA ASN A 29 -2.46 5.00 16.74
C ASN A 29 -3.06 3.66 17.13
N ILE A 30 -2.53 3.02 18.16
CA ILE A 30 -3.06 1.76 18.71
C ILE A 30 -4.52 1.93 19.13
N ARG A 31 -4.83 2.99 19.87
CA ARG A 31 -6.22 3.26 20.29
C ARG A 31 -7.16 3.44 19.10
N ASN A 32 -6.74 4.23 18.10
CA ASN A 32 -7.57 4.52 16.92
C ASN A 32 -7.84 3.29 16.06
N VAL A 33 -6.88 2.36 15.96
CA VAL A 33 -7.06 1.09 15.25
C VAL A 33 -7.95 0.14 16.06
N LEU A 34 -7.67 0.00 17.36
CA LEU A 34 -8.31 -1.02 18.19
C LEU A 34 -9.74 -0.68 18.65
N LYS A 35 -10.14 0.59 18.63
CA LYS A 35 -11.51 1.00 19.02
C LYS A 35 -12.62 0.31 18.22
N HIS A 36 -12.32 -0.17 17.01
CA HIS A 36 -13.28 -0.88 16.16
C HIS A 36 -13.57 -2.32 16.64
N TYR A 37 -12.72 -2.86 17.51
CA TYR A 37 -12.86 -4.20 18.08
C TYR A 37 -13.43 -4.16 19.50
N ASP A 38 -12.98 -3.20 20.32
CA ASP A 38 -13.44 -3.00 21.70
C ASP A 38 -13.33 -1.51 22.05
N GLU A 39 -14.46 -0.80 22.15
CA GLU A 39 -14.47 0.61 22.54
C GLU A 39 -14.04 0.84 24.00
N THR A 40 -14.09 -0.21 24.83
CA THR A 40 -13.74 -0.14 26.25
C THR A 40 -12.26 -0.44 26.53
N LEU A 41 -11.47 -0.67 25.48
CA LEU A 41 -10.06 -1.03 25.64
C LEU A 41 -9.26 0.08 26.32
N ALA A 42 -8.31 -0.33 27.17
CA ALA A 42 -7.35 0.57 27.78
C ALA A 42 -6.00 0.47 27.07
N VAL A 43 -5.46 1.60 26.63
CA VAL A 43 -4.09 1.71 26.08
C VAL A 43 -3.29 2.63 26.99
N VAL A 44 -2.40 2.03 27.78
CA VAL A 44 -1.61 2.70 28.82
C VAL A 44 -0.16 2.78 28.36
N ARG A 45 0.39 3.99 28.36
CA ARG A 45 1.80 4.21 28.02
C ARG A 45 2.67 4.07 29.26
N HIS A 46 3.80 3.42 29.10
CA HIS A 46 4.90 3.46 30.06
C HIS A 46 6.16 3.96 29.35
N TRP A 47 7.27 4.02 30.09
CA TRP A 47 8.55 4.49 29.56
C TRP A 47 9.08 3.60 28.44
N ASP A 48 9.08 2.27 28.60
CA ASP A 48 9.70 1.30 27.68
C ASP A 48 8.71 0.47 26.85
N ASN A 49 7.43 0.55 27.15
CA ASN A 49 6.38 -0.25 26.51
C ASN A 49 5.04 0.49 26.54
N ILE A 50 4.10 -0.03 25.75
CA ILE A 50 2.70 0.33 25.81
C ILE A 50 1.94 -0.92 26.23
N GLU A 51 1.01 -0.78 27.14
CA GLU A 51 0.13 -1.86 27.60
C GLU A 51 -1.24 -1.68 26.95
N VAL A 52 -1.81 -2.80 26.49
CA VAL A 52 -3.14 -2.86 25.89
C VAL A 52 -3.96 -3.86 26.70
N ARG A 53 -5.06 -3.42 27.30
CA ARG A 53 -6.02 -4.27 28.01
C ARG A 53 -7.36 -4.26 27.29
N ALA A 54 -7.90 -5.43 27.03
CA ALA A 54 -9.25 -5.61 26.47
C ALA A 54 -10.01 -6.63 27.33
N LYS A 55 -11.33 -6.45 27.44
CA LYS A 55 -12.17 -7.29 28.29
C LYS A 55 -12.77 -8.47 27.53
N ASP A 56 -13.16 -8.26 26.28
CA ASP A 56 -13.79 -9.29 25.45
C ASP A 56 -12.77 -10.29 24.90
N GLU A 57 -12.72 -11.49 25.48
CA GLU A 57 -11.80 -12.55 25.08
C GLU A 57 -12.02 -13.05 23.65
N ASN A 58 -13.21 -12.85 23.06
CA ASN A 58 -13.50 -13.28 21.70
C ASN A 58 -12.72 -12.45 20.66
N GLN A 59 -12.34 -11.21 20.99
CA GLN A 59 -11.58 -10.33 20.09
C GLN A 59 -10.07 -10.57 20.14
N ARG A 60 -9.58 -11.50 20.97
CA ARG A 60 -8.14 -11.68 21.24
C ARG A 60 -7.32 -11.85 19.98
N LEU A 61 -7.76 -12.74 19.09
CA LEU A 61 -7.04 -13.03 17.84
C LEU A 61 -7.06 -11.83 16.89
N ALA A 62 -8.19 -11.11 16.82
CA ALA A 62 -8.36 -9.96 15.94
C ALA A 62 -7.53 -8.75 16.41
N ILE A 63 -7.54 -8.46 17.72
CA ILE A 63 -6.72 -7.40 18.34
C ILE A 63 -5.23 -7.71 18.16
N ARG A 64 -4.82 -8.96 18.42
CA ARG A 64 -3.43 -9.39 18.23
C ARG A 64 -3.00 -9.19 16.78
N ASP A 65 -3.81 -9.65 15.83
CA ASP A 65 -3.54 -9.50 14.40
C ASP A 65 -3.42 -8.03 13.99
N ALA A 66 -4.35 -7.18 14.45
CA ALA A 66 -4.31 -5.74 14.20
C ALA A 66 -3.02 -5.10 14.76
N LEU A 67 -2.62 -5.44 15.98
CA LEU A 67 -1.39 -4.95 16.60
C LEU A 67 -0.14 -5.30 15.78
N THR A 68 -0.08 -6.48 15.15
CA THR A 68 1.10 -6.85 14.33
C THR A 68 1.34 -5.91 13.15
N ARG A 69 0.30 -5.18 12.70
CA ARG A 69 0.30 -4.35 11.48
C ARG A 69 0.45 -2.85 11.75
N ILE A 70 0.66 -2.43 13.00
CA ILE A 70 0.78 -1.00 13.35
C ILE A 70 2.26 -0.57 13.27
N PRO A 71 2.60 0.43 12.44
CA PRO A 71 3.96 0.97 12.38
C PRO A 71 4.44 1.50 13.74
N GLY A 72 5.69 1.22 14.09
CA GLY A 72 6.31 1.57 15.37
C GLY A 72 6.36 0.44 16.40
N ILE A 73 5.64 -0.67 16.17
CA ILE A 73 5.66 -1.84 17.06
C ILE A 73 6.76 -2.81 16.63
N HIS A 74 7.69 -3.12 17.53
CA HIS A 74 8.70 -4.15 17.29
C HIS A 74 8.09 -5.54 17.38
N HIS A 75 7.49 -5.84 18.53
CA HIS A 75 6.82 -7.10 18.80
C HIS A 75 5.81 -6.90 19.93
N ILE A 76 4.88 -7.84 20.01
CA ILE A 76 3.78 -7.91 20.95
C ILE A 76 4.03 -9.13 21.84
N LEU A 77 3.91 -8.93 23.15
CA LEU A 77 3.87 -10.02 24.12
C LEU A 77 2.42 -10.16 24.59
N GLU A 78 1.81 -11.29 24.29
CA GLU A 78 0.54 -11.68 24.90
C GLU A 78 0.81 -12.21 26.29
N VAL A 79 0.20 -11.60 27.30
CA VAL A 79 0.49 -11.91 28.70
C VAL A 79 -0.76 -12.23 29.49
N GLU A 80 -0.62 -13.19 30.37
CA GLU A 80 -1.55 -13.42 31.47
C GLU A 80 -1.02 -12.72 32.72
N ASP A 81 -1.88 -11.92 33.33
CA ASP A 81 -1.54 -11.06 34.45
C ASP A 81 -2.29 -11.58 35.68
N VAL A 82 -1.55 -12.19 36.59
CA VAL A 82 -2.07 -12.87 37.78
C VAL A 82 -1.38 -12.35 39.03
N PRO A 83 -2.06 -12.25 40.19
CA PRO A 83 -1.38 -11.95 41.44
C PRO A 83 -0.43 -13.10 41.80
N PHE A 84 0.58 -12.86 42.64
CA PHE A 84 1.36 -13.95 43.26
C PHE A 84 1.59 -13.70 44.76
N THR A 85 1.80 -14.78 45.53
CA THR A 85 2.05 -14.69 46.97
C THR A 85 3.53 -14.79 47.34
N ASP A 86 4.24 -15.73 46.72
CA ASP A 86 5.66 -15.97 46.97
C ASP A 86 6.34 -16.61 45.73
N MET A 87 7.62 -16.94 45.86
CA MET A 87 8.39 -17.55 44.78
C MET A 87 7.92 -18.98 44.44
N HIS A 88 7.27 -19.68 45.37
CA HIS A 88 6.71 -21.01 45.13
C HIS A 88 5.46 -20.94 44.26
N ASP A 89 4.56 -20.00 44.56
CA ASP A 89 3.37 -19.73 43.75
C ASP A 89 3.74 -19.28 42.31
N ILE A 90 4.82 -18.50 42.14
CA ILE A 90 5.38 -18.20 40.81
C ILE A 90 5.76 -19.49 40.07
N PHE A 91 6.42 -20.43 40.74
CA PHE A 91 6.79 -21.72 40.16
C PHE A 91 5.56 -22.54 39.77
N GLU A 92 4.55 -22.66 40.64
CA GLU A 92 3.34 -23.44 40.35
C GLU A 92 2.62 -22.89 39.12
N LYS A 93 2.50 -21.57 39.03
CA LYS A 93 1.92 -20.88 37.87
C LYS A 93 2.74 -21.07 36.60
N ALA A 94 4.06 -20.96 36.68
CA ALA A 94 4.94 -21.23 35.54
C ALA A 94 4.85 -22.69 35.10
N LEU A 95 4.78 -23.65 36.03
CA LEU A 95 4.62 -25.06 35.72
C LEU A 95 3.31 -25.33 34.98
N ALA A 96 2.20 -24.77 35.47
CA ALA A 96 0.90 -24.91 34.83
C ALA A 96 0.89 -24.34 33.40
N GLN A 97 1.56 -23.22 33.17
CA GLN A 97 1.58 -22.54 31.88
C GLN A 97 2.55 -23.17 30.86
N TYR A 98 3.71 -23.65 31.30
CA TYR A 98 4.81 -24.02 30.39
C TYR A 98 5.07 -25.53 30.29
N ARG A 99 4.43 -26.39 31.11
CA ARG A 99 4.67 -27.85 31.10
C ARG A 99 4.70 -28.45 29.69
N GLU A 100 3.60 -28.32 28.95
CA GLU A 100 3.47 -28.88 27.60
C GLU A 100 4.51 -28.32 26.61
N GLN A 101 4.94 -27.07 26.78
CA GLN A 101 5.91 -26.44 25.89
C GLN A 101 7.34 -26.94 26.12
N LEU A 102 7.64 -27.40 27.35
CA LEU A 102 8.98 -27.78 27.80
C LEU A 102 9.24 -29.28 27.70
N GLU A 103 8.20 -30.11 27.58
CA GLU A 103 8.35 -31.55 27.42
C GLU A 103 9.26 -31.91 26.22
N GLY A 104 10.30 -32.70 26.50
CA GLY A 104 11.29 -33.14 25.51
C GLY A 104 12.25 -32.05 25.03
N LYS A 105 12.29 -30.87 25.66
CA LYS A 105 13.07 -29.71 25.22
C LYS A 105 14.10 -29.22 26.23
N THR A 106 15.09 -28.50 25.73
CA THR A 106 16.00 -27.72 26.56
C THR A 106 15.46 -26.32 26.83
N PHE A 107 15.67 -25.79 28.03
CA PHE A 107 15.11 -24.49 28.40
C PHE A 107 15.98 -23.65 29.32
N CYS A 108 15.72 -22.35 29.37
CA CYS A 108 16.15 -21.51 30.49
C CYS A 108 15.01 -20.60 30.95
N VAL A 109 15.10 -20.14 32.21
CA VAL A 109 14.17 -19.15 32.78
C VAL A 109 14.86 -17.79 32.76
N ARG A 110 14.12 -16.75 32.36
CA ARG A 110 14.57 -15.35 32.36
C ARG A 110 13.53 -14.49 33.06
N VAL A 111 13.93 -13.84 34.15
CA VAL A 111 13.02 -13.07 35.00
C VAL A 111 13.38 -11.59 34.95
N LYS A 112 12.41 -10.76 34.60
CA LYS A 112 12.51 -9.31 34.78
C LYS A 112 11.71 -8.87 36.00
N ARG A 113 12.28 -7.99 36.83
CA ARG A 113 11.62 -7.48 38.03
C ARG A 113 11.44 -5.97 37.97
N ARG A 114 10.26 -5.49 38.37
CA ARG A 114 9.92 -4.07 38.58
C ARG A 114 9.22 -3.94 39.93
N GLY A 115 9.62 -2.97 40.75
CA GLY A 115 9.11 -2.82 42.12
C GLY A 115 10.08 -3.30 43.21
N LYS A 116 9.59 -3.43 44.45
CA LYS A 116 10.39 -3.82 45.64
C LYS A 116 10.01 -5.23 46.09
N HIS A 117 11.01 -6.10 46.22
CA HIS A 117 10.84 -7.52 46.53
C HIS A 117 12.02 -8.01 47.38
N GLU A 118 11.78 -9.00 48.23
CA GLU A 118 12.81 -9.66 49.04
C GLU A 118 13.70 -10.63 48.23
N PHE A 119 13.36 -10.89 46.97
CA PHE A 119 14.11 -11.73 46.06
C PHE A 119 14.62 -10.97 44.84
N SER A 120 15.74 -11.45 44.29
CA SER A 120 16.32 -11.02 43.02
C SER A 120 15.74 -11.81 41.85
N SER A 121 15.85 -11.26 40.63
CA SER A 121 15.50 -11.99 39.40
C SER A 121 16.24 -13.32 39.30
N ILE A 122 17.51 -13.36 39.69
CA ILE A 122 18.37 -14.56 39.59
C ILE A 122 17.87 -15.65 40.56
N GLU A 123 17.41 -15.28 41.75
CA GLU A 123 16.84 -16.25 42.70
C GLU A 123 15.56 -16.88 42.15
N VAL A 124 14.68 -16.07 41.55
CA VAL A 124 13.47 -16.59 40.88
C VAL A 124 13.84 -17.48 39.69
N GLU A 125 14.79 -17.07 38.84
CA GLU A 125 15.26 -17.89 37.71
C GLU A 125 15.76 -19.26 38.19
N ARG A 126 16.56 -19.29 39.26
CA ARG A 126 17.10 -20.53 39.83
C ARG A 126 16.01 -21.40 40.46
N TYR A 127 15.11 -20.80 41.24
CA TYR A 127 14.07 -21.53 41.95
C TYR A 127 13.04 -22.12 40.98
N VAL A 128 12.49 -21.29 40.09
CA VAL A 128 11.52 -21.72 39.09
C VAL A 128 12.17 -22.68 38.09
N GLY A 129 13.38 -22.39 37.62
CA GLY A 129 14.10 -23.28 36.71
C GLY A 129 14.39 -24.65 37.32
N GLY A 130 14.80 -24.69 38.59
CA GLY A 130 14.98 -25.93 39.35
C GLY A 130 13.67 -26.70 39.51
N GLY A 131 12.59 -26.02 39.90
CA GLY A 131 11.26 -26.61 40.03
C GLY A 131 10.76 -27.21 38.71
N LEU A 132 10.81 -26.48 37.60
CA LEU A 132 10.43 -26.96 36.27
C LEU A 132 11.26 -28.19 35.85
N ASN A 133 12.57 -28.16 36.07
CA ASN A 133 13.46 -29.28 35.72
C ASN A 133 13.22 -30.54 36.57
N GLN A 134 12.71 -30.40 37.80
CA GLN A 134 12.36 -31.52 38.68
C GLN A 134 10.98 -32.11 38.34
N HIS A 135 10.03 -31.29 37.90
CA HIS A 135 8.62 -31.69 37.70
C HIS A 135 8.25 -32.01 36.25
N ILE A 136 9.17 -31.79 35.31
CA ILE A 136 9.05 -32.13 33.90
C ILE A 136 10.22 -33.05 33.54
N GLU A 137 10.01 -34.36 33.69
CA GLU A 137 11.06 -35.39 33.62
C GLU A 137 11.88 -35.34 32.32
N SER A 138 11.26 -34.92 31.21
CA SER A 138 11.89 -34.85 29.89
C SER A 138 12.57 -33.50 29.59
N ALA A 139 12.35 -32.45 30.39
CA ALA A 139 12.93 -31.13 30.17
C ALA A 139 14.36 -31.06 30.75
N ARG A 140 15.25 -30.27 30.11
CA ARG A 140 16.62 -30.07 30.59
C ARG A 140 17.01 -28.59 30.60
N VAL A 141 17.62 -28.10 31.67
CA VAL A 141 18.13 -26.72 31.70
C VAL A 141 19.33 -26.56 30.77
N LYS A 142 19.29 -25.54 29.91
CA LYS A 142 20.39 -25.12 29.03
C LYS A 142 20.42 -23.60 28.96
N LEU A 143 21.48 -22.97 29.48
CA LEU A 143 21.55 -21.51 29.60
C LEU A 143 21.88 -20.81 28.28
N THR A 144 22.52 -21.51 27.34
CA THR A 144 22.97 -20.98 26.05
C THR A 144 22.25 -21.69 24.92
N ASN A 145 21.57 -20.95 24.05
CA ASN A 145 20.78 -21.46 22.93
C ASN A 145 19.81 -22.62 23.33
N PRO A 146 18.89 -22.38 24.29
CA PRO A 146 17.83 -23.33 24.62
C PRO A 146 16.78 -23.41 23.50
N ASP A 147 16.03 -24.51 23.47
CA ASP A 147 14.87 -24.64 22.59
C ASP A 147 13.73 -23.71 23.03
N VAL A 148 13.58 -23.48 24.35
CA VAL A 148 12.56 -22.60 24.92
C VAL A 148 13.15 -21.65 25.96
N THR A 149 12.78 -20.38 25.92
CA THR A 149 13.06 -19.43 27.02
C THR A 149 11.76 -19.09 27.74
N VAL A 150 11.66 -19.49 29.00
CA VAL A 150 10.54 -19.15 29.89
C VAL A 150 10.76 -17.74 30.40
N HIS A 151 9.98 -16.80 29.87
CA HIS A 151 10.05 -15.40 30.25
C HIS A 151 9.00 -15.07 31.29
N LEU A 152 9.43 -14.56 32.45
CA LEU A 152 8.57 -14.10 33.53
C LEU A 152 8.86 -12.62 33.79
N GLU A 153 7.82 -11.81 34.01
CA GLU A 153 7.98 -10.44 34.50
C GLU A 153 7.20 -10.31 35.82
N VAL A 154 7.91 -9.94 36.89
CA VAL A 154 7.34 -9.70 38.22
C VAL A 154 7.26 -8.19 38.40
N GLU A 155 6.06 -7.67 38.55
CA GLU A 155 5.78 -6.24 38.72
C GLU A 155 4.91 -6.04 39.96
N ASP A 156 5.51 -5.49 41.02
CA ASP A 156 4.90 -5.35 42.34
C ASP A 156 4.30 -6.67 42.86
N ASP A 157 2.98 -6.79 43.04
CA ASP A 157 2.31 -8.02 43.49
C ASP A 157 1.78 -8.90 42.34
N ARG A 158 2.21 -8.60 41.10
CA ARG A 158 1.72 -9.22 39.86
C ARG A 158 2.81 -10.01 39.15
N LEU A 159 2.42 -11.16 38.61
CA LEU A 159 3.20 -12.01 37.73
C LEU A 159 2.61 -11.95 36.33
N LEU A 160 3.44 -11.55 35.36
CA LEU A 160 3.13 -11.57 33.94
C LEU A 160 3.74 -12.83 33.32
N LEU A 161 2.88 -13.74 32.89
CA LEU A 161 3.22 -14.96 32.16
C LEU A 161 3.11 -14.72 30.67
N ILE A 162 4.20 -14.87 29.91
CA ILE A 162 4.19 -14.65 28.46
C ILE A 162 3.61 -15.87 27.75
N LYS A 163 2.42 -15.73 27.17
CA LYS A 163 1.73 -16.77 26.39
C LYS A 163 2.23 -16.86 24.94
N GLY A 164 2.63 -15.72 24.38
CA GLY A 164 3.10 -15.67 23.00
C GLY A 164 3.86 -14.39 22.67
N ARG A 165 4.77 -14.50 21.71
CA ARG A 165 5.48 -13.36 21.12
C ARG A 165 5.13 -13.28 19.64
N TYR A 166 4.70 -12.11 19.19
CA TYR A 166 4.30 -11.86 17.81
C TYR A 166 5.07 -10.67 17.26
N GLU A 167 5.70 -10.83 16.10
CA GLU A 167 6.45 -9.74 15.49
C GLU A 167 5.49 -8.65 14.97
N GLY A 168 5.85 -7.41 15.22
CA GLY A 168 5.23 -6.25 14.60
C GLY A 168 6.00 -5.87 13.33
N ILE A 169 5.41 -5.01 12.52
CA ILE A 169 6.08 -4.53 11.30
C ILE A 169 7.27 -3.59 11.57
N GLY A 170 7.48 -3.11 12.79
CA GLY A 170 8.57 -2.19 13.14
C GLY A 170 8.37 -0.79 12.56
N GLY A 171 9.46 -0.05 12.34
CA GLY A 171 9.41 1.30 11.77
C GLY A 171 9.00 2.38 12.79
N PHE A 172 8.31 3.42 12.34
CA PHE A 172 7.88 4.54 13.19
C PHE A 172 6.36 4.71 13.21
N PRO A 173 5.80 5.23 14.32
CA PRO A 173 4.39 5.53 14.40
C PRO A 173 3.99 6.54 13.31
N ILE A 174 2.91 6.26 12.57
CA ILE A 174 2.34 7.20 11.61
C ILE A 174 2.03 8.54 12.30
N GLY A 175 2.36 9.64 11.64
CA GLY A 175 2.23 11.01 12.17
C GLY A 175 3.47 11.49 12.93
N THR A 176 4.54 10.66 12.99
CA THR A 176 5.84 11.11 13.51
C THR A 176 6.70 11.79 12.45
N GLN A 177 6.51 11.41 11.18
CA GLN A 177 7.03 12.09 10.00
C GLN A 177 5.93 12.92 9.35
N GLU A 178 6.33 13.77 8.41
CA GLU A 178 5.44 14.64 7.65
C GLU A 178 4.58 13.85 6.64
N ASP A 179 3.65 14.57 6.03
CA ASP A 179 2.71 14.01 5.07
C ASP A 179 3.42 13.84 3.72
N VAL A 180 3.06 12.79 3.00
CA VAL A 180 3.59 12.49 1.66
C VAL A 180 2.46 12.15 0.70
N LEU A 181 2.64 12.45 -0.58
CA LEU A 181 1.66 12.16 -1.64
C LEU A 181 2.21 11.04 -2.54
N SER A 182 1.66 9.84 -2.39
CA SER A 182 2.07 8.68 -3.17
C SER A 182 1.36 8.65 -4.52
N LEU A 183 2.15 8.54 -5.59
CA LEU A 183 1.64 8.34 -6.95
C LEU A 183 1.25 6.87 -7.09
N ILE A 184 -0.01 6.57 -6.75
CA ILE A 184 -0.54 5.22 -6.75
C ILE A 184 -1.06 4.86 -8.15
N SER A 185 -0.64 3.71 -8.67
CA SER A 185 -1.08 3.21 -9.99
C SER A 185 -1.86 1.91 -9.91
N GLY A 186 -1.97 1.32 -8.73
CA GLY A 186 -2.55 -0.02 -8.54
C GLY A 186 -1.60 -1.17 -8.89
N GLY A 187 -0.49 -0.90 -9.61
CA GLY A 187 0.57 -1.88 -9.85
C GLY A 187 1.40 -2.17 -8.60
N PHE A 188 2.21 -3.24 -8.67
CA PHE A 188 3.01 -3.79 -7.56
C PHE A 188 3.82 -2.70 -6.83
N ASP A 189 4.60 -1.95 -7.61
CA ASP A 189 5.63 -1.04 -7.10
C ASP A 189 5.05 0.14 -6.30
N SER A 190 3.92 0.70 -6.78
CA SER A 190 3.27 1.84 -6.14
C SER A 190 2.64 1.47 -4.79
N GLY A 191 2.09 0.25 -4.67
CA GLY A 191 1.56 -0.25 -3.40
C GLY A 191 2.66 -0.49 -2.37
N VAL A 192 3.77 -1.09 -2.80
CA VAL A 192 4.91 -1.38 -1.93
C VAL A 192 5.60 -0.09 -1.46
N SER A 193 5.87 0.85 -2.36
CA SER A 193 6.47 2.14 -2.00
C SER A 193 5.61 2.92 -1.01
N SER A 194 4.28 2.93 -1.20
CA SER A 194 3.33 3.52 -0.25
C SER A 194 3.44 2.89 1.14
N TYR A 195 3.42 1.56 1.21
CA TYR A 195 3.59 0.81 2.46
C TYR A 195 4.92 1.13 3.17
N MET A 196 6.02 1.21 2.43
CA MET A 196 7.34 1.51 3.01
C MET A 196 7.37 2.87 3.71
N LEU A 197 6.69 3.90 3.16
CA LEU A 197 6.61 5.22 3.80
C LEU A 197 5.65 5.24 4.99
N MET A 198 4.53 4.50 4.94
CA MET A 198 3.68 4.32 6.13
C MET A 198 4.47 3.69 7.28
N ARG A 199 5.27 2.66 6.98
CA ARG A 199 6.17 2.02 7.94
C ARG A 199 7.22 2.99 8.49
N ARG A 200 7.66 3.98 7.71
CA ARG A 200 8.56 5.06 8.17
C ARG A 200 7.85 6.16 8.95
N GLY A 201 6.54 6.06 9.19
CA GLY A 201 5.78 6.97 10.04
C GLY A 201 5.19 8.18 9.31
N CYS A 202 5.20 8.18 7.98
CA CYS A 202 4.54 9.22 7.17
C CYS A 202 3.04 8.96 7.10
N ARG A 203 2.25 10.04 7.03
CA ARG A 203 0.84 9.94 6.60
C ARG A 203 0.81 9.98 5.07
N VAL A 204 0.45 8.85 4.46
CA VAL A 204 0.49 8.69 3.01
C VAL A 204 -0.88 9.05 2.43
N HIS A 205 -0.94 10.19 1.75
CA HIS A 205 -2.01 10.55 0.84
C HIS A 205 -1.77 9.89 -0.52
N TYR A 206 -2.80 9.76 -1.34
CA TYR A 206 -2.71 9.13 -2.64
C TYR A 206 -3.08 10.10 -3.75
N CYS A 207 -2.31 10.07 -4.83
CA CYS A 207 -2.60 10.74 -6.09
C CYS A 207 -2.63 9.68 -7.19
N PHE A 208 -3.77 9.54 -7.83
CA PHE A 208 -3.99 8.61 -8.93
C PHE A 208 -4.22 9.40 -10.22
N PHE A 209 -3.50 9.01 -11.27
CA PHE A 209 -3.70 9.53 -12.62
C PHE A 209 -4.55 8.54 -13.39
N ASN A 210 -5.81 8.90 -13.62
CA ASN A 210 -6.75 8.06 -14.33
C ASN A 210 -6.47 8.10 -15.84
N LEU A 211 -5.99 6.97 -16.35
CA LEU A 211 -5.69 6.72 -17.76
C LEU A 211 -6.61 5.65 -18.37
N GLY A 212 -7.50 5.05 -17.57
CA GLY A 212 -8.21 3.82 -17.90
C GLY A 212 -9.71 3.82 -17.59
N GLY A 213 -10.31 4.99 -17.36
CA GLY A 213 -11.73 5.10 -17.01
C GLY A 213 -12.06 4.63 -15.59
N ALA A 214 -13.35 4.45 -15.29
CA ALA A 214 -13.78 4.21 -13.90
C ALA A 214 -13.35 2.83 -13.38
N ALA A 215 -13.33 1.78 -14.21
CA ALA A 215 -12.87 0.46 -13.78
C ALA A 215 -11.41 0.47 -13.27
N HIS A 216 -10.53 1.23 -13.94
CA HIS A 216 -9.16 1.43 -13.48
C HIS A 216 -9.14 2.19 -12.16
N GLU A 217 -9.92 3.26 -12.05
CA GLU A 217 -10.03 4.05 -10.81
C GLU A 217 -10.54 3.22 -9.63
N ILE A 218 -11.57 2.40 -9.83
CA ILE A 218 -12.14 1.48 -8.84
C ILE A 218 -11.05 0.54 -8.34
N GLY A 219 -10.30 -0.09 -9.24
CA GLY A 219 -9.22 -1.00 -8.87
C GLY A 219 -8.16 -0.30 -8.01
N VAL A 220 -7.71 0.90 -8.42
CA VAL A 220 -6.69 1.65 -7.68
C VAL A 220 -7.19 2.13 -6.32
N ARG A 221 -8.45 2.59 -6.26
CA ARG A 221 -9.15 2.95 -5.01
C ARG A 221 -9.20 1.76 -4.05
N GLN A 222 -9.48 0.55 -4.53
CA GLN A 222 -9.47 -0.67 -3.70
C GLN A 222 -8.09 -0.95 -3.12
N VAL A 223 -7.01 -0.84 -3.90
CA VAL A 223 -5.63 -1.04 -3.41
C VAL A 223 -5.25 0.01 -2.37
N ALA A 224 -5.53 1.28 -2.64
CA ALA A 224 -5.24 2.38 -1.73
C ALA A 224 -6.02 2.25 -0.41
N HIS A 225 -7.31 1.90 -0.49
CA HIS A 225 -8.14 1.62 0.68
C HIS A 225 -7.65 0.40 1.45
N TYR A 226 -7.27 -0.69 0.77
CA TYR A 226 -6.72 -1.89 1.40
C TYR A 226 -5.46 -1.57 2.22
N LEU A 227 -4.48 -0.89 1.60
CA LEU A 227 -3.23 -0.48 2.24
C LEU A 227 -3.50 0.42 3.45
N TRP A 228 -4.34 1.44 3.27
CA TRP A 228 -4.73 2.33 4.34
C TRP A 228 -5.44 1.57 5.48
N ASN A 229 -6.44 0.75 5.18
CA ASN A 229 -7.21 0.04 6.20
C ASN A 229 -6.31 -0.91 7.01
N ARG A 230 -5.39 -1.60 6.32
CA ARG A 230 -4.52 -2.63 6.90
C ARG A 230 -3.36 -2.06 7.72
N PHE A 231 -2.77 -0.93 7.32
CA PHE A 231 -1.53 -0.41 7.92
C PHE A 231 -1.63 1.05 8.40
N GLY A 232 -2.62 1.81 7.93
CA GLY A 232 -2.73 3.27 8.09
C GLY A 232 -4.02 3.78 8.75
N SER A 233 -4.94 2.90 9.15
CA SER A 233 -6.31 3.24 9.60
C SER A 233 -6.39 4.09 10.87
N SER A 234 -5.26 4.28 11.55
CA SER A 234 -5.13 5.24 12.65
C SER A 234 -5.33 6.70 12.25
N HIS A 235 -5.23 7.03 10.96
CA HIS A 235 -5.25 8.40 10.43
C HIS A 235 -6.21 8.55 9.27
N ARG A 236 -6.68 9.78 9.05
CA ARG A 236 -7.41 10.16 7.84
C ARG A 236 -6.41 10.58 6.78
N VAL A 237 -6.59 10.08 5.56
CA VAL A 237 -5.79 10.46 4.39
C VAL A 237 -6.72 10.73 3.21
N ARG A 238 -6.17 11.38 2.19
CA ARG A 238 -6.90 11.77 0.99
C ARG A 238 -6.54 10.85 -0.16
N PHE A 239 -7.51 10.61 -1.03
CA PHE A 239 -7.30 10.03 -2.34
C PHE A 239 -7.71 11.07 -3.38
N VAL A 240 -6.75 11.50 -4.20
CA VAL A 240 -6.93 12.48 -5.25
C VAL A 240 -6.86 11.75 -6.59
N ALA A 241 -7.95 11.74 -7.35
CA ALA A 241 -7.99 11.22 -8.71
C ALA A 241 -7.96 12.37 -9.72
N ILE A 242 -7.05 12.29 -10.69
CA ILE A 242 -6.90 13.28 -11.76
C ILE A 242 -7.22 12.57 -13.08
N ASN A 243 -8.22 13.05 -13.82
CA ASN A 243 -8.47 12.55 -15.17
C ASN A 243 -7.33 13.00 -16.09
N PHE A 244 -6.50 12.06 -16.53
CA PHE A 244 -5.31 12.36 -17.33
C PHE A 244 -5.49 12.02 -18.82
N GLU A 245 -6.68 11.57 -19.23
CA GLU A 245 -7.01 11.28 -20.63
C GLU A 245 -6.74 12.49 -21.56
N PRO A 246 -7.17 13.73 -21.23
CA PRO A 246 -6.90 14.88 -22.12
C PRO A 246 -5.41 15.18 -22.28
N VAL A 247 -4.63 15.01 -21.19
CA VAL A 247 -3.18 15.20 -21.21
C VAL A 247 -2.51 14.16 -22.11
N VAL A 248 -2.97 12.92 -22.07
CA VAL A 248 -2.46 11.87 -22.97
C VAL A 248 -2.83 12.13 -24.42
N GLY A 249 -4.06 12.57 -24.70
CA GLY A 249 -4.49 12.95 -26.04
C GLY A 249 -3.58 14.02 -26.64
N GLU A 250 -3.29 15.08 -25.88
CA GLU A 250 -2.40 16.15 -26.29
C GLU A 250 -0.97 15.64 -26.57
N ILE A 251 -0.42 14.79 -25.69
CA ILE A 251 0.91 14.19 -25.89
C ILE A 251 0.95 13.34 -27.16
N LEU A 252 -0.08 12.52 -27.42
CA LEU A 252 -0.14 11.68 -28.60
C LEU A 252 -0.23 12.48 -29.91
N GLU A 253 -0.86 13.65 -29.89
CA GLU A 253 -1.00 14.49 -31.08
C GLU A 253 0.20 15.42 -31.33
N LYS A 254 0.95 15.79 -30.28
CA LYS A 254 1.93 16.89 -30.35
C LYS A 254 3.38 16.51 -30.06
N VAL A 255 3.63 15.34 -29.47
CA VAL A 255 4.95 14.96 -28.97
C VAL A 255 5.49 13.77 -29.78
N ASP A 256 6.77 13.81 -30.12
CA ASP A 256 7.49 12.70 -30.75
C ASP A 256 7.39 11.39 -29.94
N ASP A 257 7.07 10.29 -30.61
CA ASP A 257 6.88 8.93 -30.05
C ASP A 257 7.94 8.54 -29.01
N GLY A 258 9.22 8.76 -29.35
CA GLY A 258 10.34 8.38 -28.51
C GLY A 258 10.47 9.18 -27.21
N GLN A 259 9.81 10.35 -27.11
CA GLN A 259 9.85 11.26 -25.97
C GLN A 259 8.58 11.20 -25.09
N MET A 260 7.45 10.70 -25.62
CA MET A 260 6.15 10.69 -24.95
C MET A 260 6.20 10.19 -23.51
N GLY A 261 6.91 9.08 -23.25
CA GLY A 261 6.98 8.49 -21.90
C GLY A 261 7.67 9.40 -20.86
N VAL A 262 8.67 10.19 -21.27
CA VAL A 262 9.35 11.15 -20.38
C VAL A 262 8.50 12.39 -20.18
N VAL A 263 7.88 12.92 -21.25
CA VAL A 263 6.96 14.07 -21.17
C VAL A 263 5.74 13.75 -20.31
N LEU A 264 5.12 12.58 -20.48
CA LEU A 264 3.99 12.14 -19.66
C LEU A 264 4.34 12.13 -18.17
N LYS A 265 5.47 11.52 -17.80
CA LYS A 265 5.92 11.49 -16.40
C LYS A 265 6.23 12.88 -15.86
N ARG A 266 6.78 13.77 -16.69
CA ARG A 266 7.01 15.17 -16.33
C ARG A 266 5.68 15.89 -16.05
N MET A 267 4.65 15.67 -16.87
CA MET A 267 3.30 16.22 -16.61
C MET A 267 2.68 15.64 -15.33
N MET A 268 2.83 14.34 -15.07
CA MET A 268 2.39 13.71 -13.82
C MET A 268 3.08 14.34 -12.60
N VAL A 269 4.40 14.55 -12.65
CA VAL A 269 5.13 15.19 -11.54
C VAL A 269 4.68 16.64 -11.34
N ARG A 270 4.49 17.41 -12.42
CA ARG A 270 3.97 18.79 -12.33
C ARG A 270 2.60 18.82 -11.67
N ALA A 271 1.66 18.00 -12.15
CA ALA A 271 0.31 17.90 -11.59
C ALA A 271 0.32 17.47 -10.12
N ALA A 272 1.05 16.41 -9.79
CA ALA A 272 1.17 15.94 -8.41
C ALA A 272 1.81 16.98 -7.49
N SER A 273 2.77 17.77 -7.99
CA SER A 273 3.42 18.82 -7.21
C SER A 273 2.44 19.95 -6.88
N LYS A 274 1.62 20.37 -7.86
CA LYS A 274 0.52 21.34 -7.62
C LYS A 274 -0.48 20.82 -6.60
N VAL A 275 -0.81 19.53 -6.64
CA VAL A 275 -1.66 18.87 -5.64
C VAL A 275 -0.99 18.85 -4.26
N ALA A 276 0.30 18.51 -4.20
CA ALA A 276 1.05 18.46 -2.95
C ALA A 276 1.11 19.85 -2.29
N GLU A 277 1.42 20.89 -3.06
CA GLU A 277 1.43 22.28 -2.60
C GLU A 277 0.06 22.71 -2.06
N ARG A 278 -1.03 22.44 -2.81
CA ARG A 278 -2.42 22.75 -2.40
C ARG A 278 -2.78 22.14 -1.04
N TYR A 279 -2.22 20.98 -0.70
CA TYR A 279 -2.49 20.27 0.54
C TYR A 279 -1.38 20.38 1.61
N GLY A 280 -0.33 21.18 1.36
CA GLY A 280 0.80 21.36 2.29
C GLY A 280 1.66 20.11 2.48
N VAL A 281 1.67 19.20 1.50
CA VAL A 281 2.42 17.95 1.50
C VAL A 281 3.85 18.18 1.04
N GLN A 282 4.83 17.64 1.76
CA GLN A 282 6.25 18.00 1.58
C GLN A 282 6.98 17.19 0.50
N ALA A 283 6.47 16.01 0.17
CA ALA A 283 7.13 15.11 -0.76
C ALA A 283 6.16 14.25 -1.56
N LEU A 284 6.55 13.92 -2.79
CA LEU A 284 5.94 12.88 -3.61
C LEU A 284 6.61 11.53 -3.33
N VAL A 285 5.87 10.45 -3.48
CA VAL A 285 6.41 9.08 -3.40
C VAL A 285 6.10 8.36 -4.71
N THR A 286 7.10 7.72 -5.30
CA THR A 286 6.90 6.90 -6.50
C THR A 286 7.43 5.47 -6.28
N GLY A 287 6.85 4.54 -7.02
CA GLY A 287 7.32 3.15 -7.09
C GLY A 287 8.46 2.94 -8.09
N GLU A 288 9.20 3.98 -8.49
CA GLU A 288 10.24 3.82 -9.52
C GLU A 288 11.46 3.05 -9.00
N ALA A 289 11.94 2.09 -9.80
CA ALA A 289 13.14 1.29 -9.52
C ALA A 289 14.18 1.47 -10.64
N LEU A 290 15.46 1.57 -10.30
CA LEU A 290 16.48 1.90 -11.29
C LEU A 290 16.66 0.74 -12.30
N GLY A 291 16.53 1.05 -13.59
CA GLY A 291 16.79 0.10 -14.68
C GLY A 291 15.69 -0.93 -14.94
N GLN A 292 14.50 -0.80 -14.32
CA GLN A 292 13.38 -1.71 -14.55
C GLN A 292 12.68 -1.46 -15.90
N VAL A 293 12.53 -0.19 -16.30
CA VAL A 293 11.96 0.21 -17.60
C VAL A 293 12.79 1.34 -18.23
N SER A 294 12.65 1.55 -19.54
CA SER A 294 13.38 2.59 -20.29
C SER A 294 13.24 4.01 -19.72
N SER A 295 12.09 4.33 -19.12
CA SER A 295 11.83 5.62 -18.48
C SER A 295 12.45 5.76 -17.08
N GLN A 296 13.08 4.71 -16.53
CA GLN A 296 13.68 4.68 -15.19
C GLN A 296 15.20 4.51 -15.24
N THR A 297 15.85 5.18 -16.20
CA THR A 297 17.32 5.38 -16.18
C THR A 297 17.69 6.61 -15.36
N LEU A 298 18.93 6.70 -14.87
CA LEU A 298 19.40 7.90 -14.15
C LEU A 298 19.20 9.19 -14.94
N THR A 299 19.38 9.13 -16.27
CA THR A 299 19.19 10.30 -17.14
C THR A 299 17.73 10.72 -17.16
N ASN A 300 16.82 9.77 -17.40
CA ASN A 300 15.39 10.06 -17.50
C ASN A 300 14.80 10.47 -16.13
N LEU A 301 15.17 9.79 -15.04
CA LEU A 301 14.74 10.16 -13.69
C LEU A 301 15.16 11.58 -13.33
N ARG A 302 16.41 11.97 -13.63
CA ARG A 302 16.86 13.35 -13.42
C ARG A 302 16.04 14.36 -14.23
N LEU A 303 15.71 14.04 -15.48
CA LEU A 303 14.90 14.93 -16.31
C LEU A 303 13.46 15.02 -15.81
N ILE A 304 12.90 13.93 -15.31
CA ILE A 304 11.57 13.92 -14.69
C ILE A 304 11.56 14.78 -13.42
N ASP A 305 12.60 14.69 -12.59
CA ASP A 305 12.69 15.45 -11.34
C ASP A 305 12.79 16.96 -11.57
N ASN A 306 13.52 17.40 -12.59
CA ASN A 306 13.80 18.83 -12.84
C ASN A 306 12.57 19.68 -13.20
N VAL A 307 11.35 19.13 -13.24
CA VAL A 307 10.12 19.88 -13.51
C VAL A 307 9.44 20.43 -12.27
N SER A 308 9.93 20.06 -11.09
CA SER A 308 9.37 20.47 -9.81
C SER A 308 10.45 20.53 -8.74
N ASP A 309 10.33 21.47 -7.82
CA ASP A 309 11.16 21.55 -6.62
C ASP A 309 10.66 20.62 -5.48
N THR A 310 9.53 19.94 -5.68
CA THR A 310 8.97 19.01 -4.69
C THR A 310 9.88 17.79 -4.54
N LEU A 311 10.22 17.42 -3.30
CA LEU A 311 11.04 16.24 -3.03
C LEU A 311 10.36 14.96 -3.52
N ILE A 312 11.03 14.17 -4.36
CA ILE A 312 10.52 12.87 -4.85
C ILE A 312 11.26 11.73 -4.16
N LEU A 313 10.53 10.95 -3.37
CA LEU A 313 11.04 9.78 -2.65
C LEU A 313 10.81 8.51 -3.47
N ARG A 314 11.86 7.70 -3.64
CA ARG A 314 11.86 6.45 -4.41
C ARG A 314 12.33 5.27 -3.57
N PRO A 315 11.47 4.69 -2.71
CA PRO A 315 11.86 3.62 -1.78
C PRO A 315 12.41 2.38 -2.48
N LEU A 316 12.01 2.16 -3.73
CA LEU A 316 12.33 0.98 -4.52
C LEU A 316 13.52 1.20 -5.46
N ILE A 317 14.19 2.35 -5.39
CA ILE A 317 15.21 2.74 -6.38
C ILE A 317 16.31 1.70 -6.57
N SER A 318 16.63 0.92 -5.52
CA SER A 318 17.67 -0.11 -5.52
C SER A 318 17.14 -1.54 -5.42
N TYR A 319 15.82 -1.75 -5.52
CA TYR A 319 15.20 -3.06 -5.41
C TYR A 319 15.06 -3.67 -6.81
N ASP A 320 15.22 -5.00 -6.90
CA ASP A 320 14.80 -5.74 -8.09
C ASP A 320 13.30 -6.11 -8.02
N LYS A 321 12.78 -6.58 -9.15
CA LYS A 321 11.36 -6.93 -9.30
C LYS A 321 10.93 -8.08 -8.38
N GLU A 322 11.82 -9.04 -8.12
CA GLU A 322 11.47 -10.20 -7.28
C GLU A 322 11.28 -9.77 -5.82
N HIS A 323 12.18 -8.93 -5.30
CA HIS A 323 12.02 -8.33 -3.98
C HIS A 323 10.72 -7.53 -3.85
N ILE A 324 10.36 -6.75 -4.87
CA ILE A 324 9.11 -5.98 -4.89
C ILE A 324 7.89 -6.91 -4.86
N ILE A 325 7.86 -7.95 -5.70
CA ILE A 325 6.76 -8.93 -5.75
C ILE A 325 6.64 -9.69 -4.42
N ASN A 326 7.75 -10.13 -3.85
CA ASN A 326 7.75 -10.84 -2.57
C ASN A 326 7.20 -9.96 -1.44
N LEU A 327 7.56 -8.67 -1.42
CA LEU A 327 7.01 -7.72 -0.47
C LEU A 327 5.52 -7.44 -0.73
N ALA A 328 5.11 -7.30 -1.99
CA ALA A 328 3.70 -7.15 -2.38
C ALA A 328 2.84 -8.34 -1.91
N ARG A 329 3.36 -9.57 -2.02
CA ARG A 329 2.74 -10.78 -1.49
C ARG A 329 2.63 -10.74 0.03
N GLN A 330 3.72 -10.38 0.71
CA GLN A 330 3.76 -10.29 2.17
C GLN A 330 2.74 -9.28 2.71
N ILE A 331 2.56 -8.14 2.04
CA ILE A 331 1.62 -7.09 2.47
C ILE A 331 0.20 -7.30 1.93
N GLY A 332 0.01 -8.25 1.01
CA GLY A 332 -1.28 -8.65 0.46
C GLY A 332 -1.79 -7.78 -0.70
N THR A 333 -0.90 -7.10 -1.43
CA THR A 333 -1.25 -6.30 -2.62
C THR A 333 -1.04 -7.00 -3.95
N GLU A 334 -0.41 -8.18 -3.98
CA GLU A 334 -0.13 -8.94 -5.21
C GLU A 334 -1.39 -9.22 -6.05
N ASP A 335 -2.48 -9.63 -5.41
CA ASP A 335 -3.69 -10.04 -6.13
C ASP A 335 -4.37 -8.87 -6.84
N PHE A 336 -4.36 -7.69 -6.22
CA PHE A 336 -4.86 -6.47 -6.85
C PHE A 336 -3.96 -6.00 -7.98
N ALA A 337 -2.64 -6.05 -7.77
CA ALA A 337 -1.68 -5.58 -8.76
C ALA A 337 -1.68 -6.44 -10.03
N ARG A 338 -1.93 -7.75 -9.89
CA ARG A 338 -1.98 -8.69 -11.01
C ARG A 338 -3.17 -8.46 -11.95
N THR A 339 -4.26 -7.85 -11.48
CA THR A 339 -5.41 -7.50 -12.33
C THR A 339 -5.29 -6.11 -12.94
N MET A 340 -4.29 -5.31 -12.52
CA MET A 340 -4.14 -3.93 -12.96
C MET A 340 -3.36 -3.83 -14.29
N PRO A 341 -3.91 -3.17 -15.33
CA PRO A 341 -3.19 -2.98 -16.58
C PRO A 341 -2.05 -1.95 -16.46
N GLU A 342 -0.96 -2.15 -17.22
CA GLU A 342 0.18 -1.22 -17.26
C GLU A 342 -0.02 -0.10 -18.29
N TYR A 343 -0.84 0.90 -17.95
CA TYR A 343 -1.25 1.98 -18.85
C TYR A 343 -0.13 2.82 -19.45
N CYS A 344 0.81 3.29 -18.62
CA CYS A 344 1.91 4.14 -19.10
C CYS A 344 2.80 3.40 -20.13
N GLY A 345 2.90 2.08 -20.03
CA GLY A 345 3.68 1.24 -20.95
C GLY A 345 2.99 1.01 -22.29
N VAL A 346 1.67 1.18 -22.37
CA VAL A 346 0.90 1.06 -23.63
C VAL A 346 1.05 2.31 -24.50
N ILE A 347 1.27 3.47 -23.89
CA ILE A 347 1.36 4.77 -24.60
C ILE A 347 2.74 4.98 -25.24
N SER A 348 3.79 4.33 -24.72
CA SER A 348 5.17 4.59 -25.17
C SER A 348 5.57 3.74 -26.37
N LYS A 349 5.75 4.36 -27.55
CA LYS A 349 6.37 3.75 -28.74
C LYS A 349 7.87 4.03 -28.75
N SER A 350 8.71 3.00 -28.92
CA SER A 350 10.18 3.12 -28.99
C SER A 350 10.82 4.06 -27.94
N PRO A 351 10.53 3.87 -26.64
CA PRO A 351 10.88 4.86 -25.62
C PRO A 351 12.38 5.08 -25.46
N THR A 352 12.79 6.35 -25.41
CA THR A 352 14.20 6.74 -25.30
C THR A 352 14.78 6.39 -23.94
N VAL A 353 15.88 5.62 -23.92
CA VAL A 353 16.59 5.20 -22.68
C VAL A 353 17.46 6.33 -22.11
N LYS A 354 17.91 7.26 -22.96
CA LYS A 354 18.74 8.41 -22.59
C LYS A 354 18.21 9.68 -23.27
N ALA A 355 17.16 10.27 -22.71
CA ALA A 355 16.56 11.46 -23.28
C ALA A 355 17.53 12.64 -23.23
N ILE A 356 17.46 13.50 -24.24
CA ILE A 356 18.25 14.72 -24.34
C ILE A 356 17.40 15.87 -23.82
N LYS A 357 17.90 16.58 -22.80
CA LYS A 357 17.16 17.67 -22.11
C LYS A 357 16.52 18.66 -23.10
N ALA A 358 17.32 19.20 -24.02
CA ALA A 358 16.87 20.18 -24.99
C ALA A 358 15.76 19.65 -25.92
N LYS A 359 15.80 18.34 -26.26
CA LYS A 359 14.72 17.73 -27.05
C LYS A 359 13.43 17.66 -26.23
N ILE A 360 13.50 17.18 -24.98
CA ILE A 360 12.33 17.11 -24.10
C ILE A 360 11.70 18.50 -23.89
N GLU A 361 12.51 19.53 -23.65
CA GLU A 361 12.02 20.89 -23.46
C GLU A 361 11.38 21.45 -24.74
N ALA A 362 11.95 21.19 -25.92
CA ALA A 362 11.36 21.58 -27.19
C ALA A 362 10.03 20.85 -27.49
N GLU A 363 9.93 19.56 -27.17
CA GLU A 363 8.65 18.83 -27.31
C GLU A 363 7.57 19.38 -26.36
N GLU A 364 7.96 19.81 -25.15
CA GLU A 364 7.03 20.42 -24.19
C GLU A 364 6.51 21.79 -24.64
N GLU A 365 7.22 22.52 -25.51
CA GLU A 365 6.73 23.77 -26.09
C GLU A 365 5.51 23.55 -27.01
N ASN A 366 5.33 22.34 -27.54
CA ASN A 366 4.18 21.98 -28.35
C ASN A 366 2.94 21.60 -27.52
N PHE A 367 3.08 21.41 -26.20
CA PHE A 367 2.01 20.97 -25.31
C PHE A 367 1.24 22.16 -24.72
N ASP A 368 -0.09 22.16 -24.82
CA ASP A 368 -0.93 23.17 -24.16
C ASP A 368 -1.06 22.91 -22.65
N PHE A 369 -0.33 23.68 -21.85
CA PHE A 369 -0.35 23.61 -20.39
C PHE A 369 -1.70 23.98 -19.75
N SER A 370 -2.59 24.67 -20.47
CA SER A 370 -3.94 24.97 -19.94
C SER A 370 -4.76 23.69 -19.71
N ILE A 371 -4.49 22.63 -20.49
CA ILE A 371 -5.10 21.31 -20.32
C ILE A 371 -4.66 20.70 -18.98
N LEU A 372 -3.37 20.76 -18.67
CA LEU A 372 -2.83 20.24 -17.41
C LEU A 372 -3.42 20.97 -16.20
N ASP A 373 -3.53 22.30 -16.29
CA ASP A 373 -4.04 23.13 -15.21
C ASP A 373 -5.50 22.83 -14.95
N LYS A 374 -6.29 22.72 -16.01
CA LYS A 374 -7.71 22.34 -15.94
C LYS A 374 -7.90 20.98 -15.25
N VAL A 375 -7.18 19.94 -15.65
CA VAL A 375 -7.37 18.60 -15.03
C VAL A 375 -6.97 18.57 -13.56
N VAL A 376 -6.00 19.39 -13.13
CA VAL A 376 -5.60 19.53 -11.72
C VAL A 376 -6.62 20.32 -10.90
N GLU A 377 -7.27 21.30 -11.49
CA GLU A 377 -8.38 22.04 -10.88
C GLU A 377 -9.61 21.15 -10.69
N GLU A 378 -9.95 20.34 -11.70
CA GLU A 378 -11.08 19.41 -11.71
C GLU A 378 -10.81 18.10 -10.95
N ALA A 379 -9.64 17.95 -10.34
CA ALA A 379 -9.24 16.73 -9.63
C ALA A 379 -10.23 16.37 -8.50
N ASN A 380 -10.70 15.12 -8.50
CA ASN A 380 -11.61 14.60 -7.50
C ASN A 380 -10.85 14.23 -6.22
N ASN A 381 -11.28 14.75 -5.07
CA ASN A 381 -10.65 14.51 -3.78
C ASN A 381 -11.64 13.91 -2.80
N VAL A 382 -11.34 12.71 -2.32
CA VAL A 382 -12.18 11.98 -1.36
C VAL A 382 -11.38 11.58 -0.12
N ASP A 383 -12.07 11.52 1.03
CA ASP A 383 -11.51 10.85 2.21
C ASP A 383 -11.45 9.35 1.92
N ILE A 384 -10.30 8.73 2.20
CA ILE A 384 -10.09 7.30 1.91
C ILE A 384 -11.16 6.41 2.57
N ARG A 385 -11.74 6.85 3.70
CA ARG A 385 -12.75 6.10 4.47
C ARG A 385 -14.07 5.95 3.72
N ASP A 386 -14.36 6.87 2.81
CA ASP A 386 -15.62 6.94 2.09
C ASP A 386 -15.58 6.13 0.78
N ILE A 387 -14.38 5.67 0.38
CA ILE A 387 -14.17 4.87 -0.85
C ILE A 387 -14.97 3.57 -0.82
N ALA A 388 -14.98 2.86 0.31
CA ALA A 388 -15.62 1.55 0.40
C ALA A 388 -17.14 1.58 0.10
N GLN A 389 -17.80 2.70 0.38
CA GLN A 389 -19.22 2.91 0.10
C GLN A 389 -19.48 3.25 -1.37
N GLN A 390 -18.56 3.99 -2.01
CA GLN A 390 -18.67 4.40 -3.40
C GLN A 390 -18.38 3.26 -4.39
N THR A 391 -17.45 2.36 -4.04
CA THR A 391 -17.02 1.27 -4.93
C THR A 391 -18.06 0.15 -5.12
N GLN A 392 -19.09 0.07 -4.27
CA GLN A 392 -20.13 -0.96 -4.39
C GLN A 392 -21.21 -0.65 -5.46
N GLN A 393 -21.22 0.56 -6.04
CA GLN A 393 -22.36 1.02 -6.85
C GLN A 393 -22.21 0.86 -8.38
N GLU A 394 -21.03 0.58 -8.94
CA GLU A 394 -20.87 0.56 -10.40
C GLU A 394 -19.91 -0.54 -10.84
N VAL A 395 -20.44 -1.67 -11.31
CA VAL A 395 -19.70 -2.59 -12.19
C VAL A 395 -20.54 -2.79 -13.43
N VAL A 396 -20.23 -2.05 -14.48
CA VAL A 396 -20.79 -2.27 -15.80
C VAL A 396 -19.92 -3.33 -16.48
N GLU A 397 -20.47 -4.50 -16.80
CA GLU A 397 -19.74 -5.50 -17.58
C GLU A 397 -19.81 -5.18 -19.08
N VAL A 398 -18.70 -5.40 -19.78
CA VAL A 398 -18.60 -5.25 -21.24
C VAL A 398 -18.36 -6.60 -21.89
N GLU A 399 -19.23 -6.93 -22.83
CA GLU A 399 -19.17 -8.16 -23.63
C GLU A 399 -17.96 -8.14 -24.57
N THR A 400 -17.23 -9.25 -24.65
CA THR A 400 -16.14 -9.47 -25.62
C THR A 400 -16.58 -10.49 -26.65
N VAL A 401 -16.38 -10.19 -27.94
CA VAL A 401 -16.80 -11.03 -29.06
C VAL A 401 -15.62 -11.34 -29.99
N SER A 402 -15.62 -12.53 -30.58
CA SER A 402 -14.65 -12.97 -31.59
C SER A 402 -15.23 -13.11 -33.00
N GLY A 403 -16.56 -12.99 -33.14
CA GLY A 403 -17.27 -13.04 -34.42
C GLY A 403 -18.25 -11.88 -34.57
N PHE A 404 -18.79 -11.72 -35.78
CA PHE A 404 -19.60 -10.56 -36.18
C PHE A 404 -21.07 -10.94 -36.39
N GLY A 405 -21.97 -10.13 -35.87
CA GLY A 405 -23.36 -10.07 -36.28
C GLY A 405 -23.58 -9.18 -37.50
N ALA A 406 -24.77 -9.24 -38.10
CA ALA A 406 -25.12 -8.48 -39.30
C ALA A 406 -25.12 -6.94 -39.12
N ASN A 407 -25.12 -6.45 -37.87
CA ASN A 407 -25.18 -5.03 -37.52
C ASN A 407 -23.93 -4.53 -36.78
N ASP A 408 -22.90 -5.36 -36.72
CA ASP A 408 -21.66 -5.03 -36.03
C ASP A 408 -20.74 -4.23 -36.97
N VAL A 409 -20.05 -3.25 -36.40
CA VAL A 409 -19.01 -2.45 -37.08
C VAL A 409 -17.81 -2.39 -36.16
N ILE A 410 -16.62 -2.66 -36.70
CA ILE A 410 -15.39 -2.52 -35.92
C ILE A 410 -15.03 -1.04 -35.85
N LEU A 411 -14.83 -0.55 -34.62
CA LEU A 411 -14.23 0.75 -34.36
C LEU A 411 -12.74 0.54 -34.04
N ASP A 412 -11.87 0.85 -34.98
CA ASP A 412 -10.42 0.87 -34.75
C ASP A 412 -10.07 2.10 -33.92
N ILE A 413 -9.72 1.88 -32.66
CA ILE A 413 -9.45 2.94 -31.68
C ILE A 413 -7.96 3.19 -31.46
N ARG A 414 -7.09 2.58 -32.27
CA ARG A 414 -5.65 2.83 -32.22
C ARG A 414 -5.31 4.27 -32.61
N SER A 415 -4.07 4.69 -32.38
CA SER A 415 -3.58 5.99 -32.86
C SER A 415 -3.66 6.09 -34.39
N VAL A 416 -3.73 7.31 -34.93
CA VAL A 416 -3.77 7.54 -36.38
C VAL A 416 -2.56 6.89 -37.07
N ASP A 417 -1.36 7.05 -36.49
CA ASP A 417 -0.15 6.44 -37.04
C ASP A 417 -0.22 4.90 -37.07
N GLU A 418 -0.80 4.26 -36.04
CA GLU A 418 -0.96 2.80 -36.05
C GLU A 418 -1.98 2.33 -37.09
N GLN A 419 -3.00 3.14 -37.37
CA GLN A 419 -3.99 2.88 -38.40
C GLN A 419 -3.37 3.02 -39.78
N ASP A 420 -2.54 4.05 -39.99
CA ASP A 420 -1.84 4.31 -41.25
C ASP A 420 -0.74 3.28 -41.53
N ASP A 421 0.07 2.93 -40.52
CA ASP A 421 1.17 1.96 -40.63
C ASP A 421 0.66 0.53 -40.82
N LYS A 422 -0.40 0.15 -40.09
CA LYS A 422 -0.98 -1.19 -40.13
C LYS A 422 -2.50 -1.11 -40.20
N PRO A 423 -3.08 -0.81 -41.38
CA PRO A 423 -4.53 -0.71 -41.54
C PRO A 423 -5.20 -2.03 -41.17
N LEU A 424 -6.19 -1.97 -40.27
CA LEU A 424 -6.98 -3.13 -39.94
C LEU A 424 -7.91 -3.47 -41.11
N LYS A 425 -7.78 -4.68 -41.65
CA LYS A 425 -8.69 -5.22 -42.66
C LYS A 425 -9.26 -6.53 -42.17
N VAL A 426 -10.57 -6.59 -42.03
CA VAL A 426 -11.30 -7.77 -41.58
C VAL A 426 -12.39 -8.06 -42.60
N GLU A 427 -12.45 -9.30 -43.10
CA GLU A 427 -13.49 -9.70 -44.06
C GLU A 427 -14.84 -9.87 -43.36
N GLY A 428 -15.91 -9.37 -44.00
CA GLY A 428 -17.29 -9.57 -43.53
C GLY A 428 -17.79 -8.57 -42.49
N VAL A 429 -17.05 -7.49 -42.20
CA VAL A 429 -17.46 -6.43 -41.28
C VAL A 429 -16.85 -5.08 -41.70
N ASP A 430 -17.60 -3.99 -41.54
CA ASP A 430 -17.08 -2.65 -41.80
C ASP A 430 -16.10 -2.22 -40.70
N VAL A 431 -15.04 -1.51 -41.07
CA VAL A 431 -14.04 -0.96 -40.14
C VAL A 431 -14.05 0.56 -40.26
N VAL A 432 -14.29 1.24 -39.13
CA VAL A 432 -14.27 2.70 -39.00
C VAL A 432 -13.14 3.07 -38.05
N SER A 433 -12.37 4.09 -38.41
CA SER A 433 -11.29 4.60 -37.57
C SER A 433 -11.75 5.75 -36.68
N LEU A 434 -11.61 5.59 -35.36
CA LEU A 434 -11.81 6.67 -34.39
C LEU A 434 -10.86 6.48 -33.20
N PRO A 435 -9.71 7.18 -33.18
CA PRO A 435 -8.72 7.02 -32.12
C PRO A 435 -9.31 7.20 -30.72
N PHE A 436 -8.82 6.42 -29.75
CA PHE A 436 -9.46 6.30 -28.44
C PHE A 436 -9.64 7.65 -27.70
N TYR A 437 -8.67 8.56 -27.84
CA TYR A 437 -8.69 9.87 -27.19
C TYR A 437 -9.71 10.85 -27.80
N LYS A 438 -10.35 10.49 -28.92
CA LYS A 438 -11.47 11.23 -29.51
C LYS A 438 -12.82 10.62 -29.18
N LEU A 439 -12.87 9.43 -28.57
CA LEU A 439 -14.13 8.72 -28.31
C LEU A 439 -15.08 9.52 -27.43
N SER A 440 -14.57 10.10 -26.34
CA SER A 440 -15.38 10.87 -25.39
C SER A 440 -16.12 12.06 -26.02
N THR A 441 -15.63 12.61 -27.14
CA THR A 441 -16.21 13.78 -27.81
C THR A 441 -16.90 13.46 -29.13
N LYS A 442 -16.53 12.34 -29.79
CA LYS A 442 -16.98 12.02 -31.15
C LYS A 442 -17.80 10.74 -31.26
N PHE A 443 -17.81 9.89 -30.24
CA PHE A 443 -18.57 8.64 -30.30
C PHE A 443 -20.08 8.87 -30.45
N GLY A 444 -20.62 9.93 -29.82
CA GLY A 444 -22.03 10.30 -29.94
C GLY A 444 -22.46 10.71 -31.36
N ASP A 445 -21.52 11.10 -32.22
CA ASP A 445 -21.77 11.47 -33.62
C ASP A 445 -21.92 10.25 -34.55
N LEU A 446 -21.54 9.06 -34.07
CA LEU A 446 -21.63 7.81 -34.82
C LEU A 446 -23.07 7.28 -34.91
N ASP A 447 -23.33 6.38 -35.86
CA ASP A 447 -24.63 5.71 -35.99
C ASP A 447 -24.92 4.83 -34.77
N GLN A 448 -25.82 5.29 -33.90
CA GLN A 448 -26.19 4.61 -32.66
C GLN A 448 -27.08 3.37 -32.88
N SER A 449 -27.55 3.12 -34.10
CA SER A 449 -28.28 1.89 -34.44
C SER A 449 -27.37 0.68 -34.66
N LYS A 450 -26.06 0.91 -34.82
CA LYS A 450 -25.02 -0.12 -34.99
C LYS A 450 -24.44 -0.57 -33.66
N THR A 451 -23.95 -1.80 -33.61
CA THR A 451 -23.12 -2.30 -32.51
C THR A 451 -21.66 -1.99 -32.83
N TRP A 452 -21.02 -1.16 -32.01
CA TRP A 452 -19.62 -0.79 -32.20
C TRP A 452 -18.70 -1.75 -31.44
N LEU A 453 -17.86 -2.46 -32.18
CA LEU A 453 -16.88 -3.39 -31.64
C LEU A 453 -15.52 -2.69 -31.56
N LEU A 454 -15.12 -2.24 -30.37
CA LEU A 454 -13.87 -1.51 -30.20
C LEU A 454 -12.68 -2.45 -30.33
N TRP A 455 -11.66 -2.00 -31.06
CA TRP A 455 -10.47 -2.78 -31.33
C TRP A 455 -9.16 -1.98 -31.20
N CYS A 456 -8.20 -2.58 -30.51
CA CYS A 456 -6.80 -2.18 -30.43
C CYS A 456 -5.94 -3.45 -30.34
N GLU A 457 -4.67 -3.39 -30.77
CA GLU A 457 -3.80 -4.58 -30.92
C GLU A 457 -3.68 -5.42 -29.64
N ARG A 458 -3.50 -4.78 -28.47
CA ARG A 458 -3.35 -5.48 -27.18
C ARG A 458 -4.67 -5.78 -26.46
N GLY A 459 -5.81 -5.32 -26.99
CA GLY A 459 -7.15 -5.42 -26.38
C GLY A 459 -7.38 -4.63 -25.08
N VAL A 460 -6.34 -4.05 -24.48
CA VAL A 460 -6.44 -3.27 -23.23
C VAL A 460 -7.27 -2.00 -23.44
N MET A 461 -6.92 -1.19 -24.44
CA MET A 461 -7.65 0.05 -24.72
C MET A 461 -9.09 -0.23 -25.16
N SER A 462 -9.33 -1.28 -25.95
CA SER A 462 -10.69 -1.65 -26.38
C SER A 462 -11.63 -1.83 -25.22
N ARG A 463 -11.20 -2.61 -24.21
CA ARG A 463 -12.03 -2.93 -23.06
C ARG A 463 -12.38 -1.72 -22.24
N LEU A 464 -11.43 -0.81 -22.06
CA LEU A 464 -11.59 0.34 -21.18
C LEU A 464 -12.45 1.42 -21.80
N GLN A 465 -12.23 1.68 -23.07
CA GLN A 465 -13.03 2.62 -23.81
C GLN A 465 -14.47 2.10 -23.97
N ALA A 466 -14.64 0.79 -24.11
CA ALA A 466 -15.98 0.21 -24.13
C ALA A 466 -16.70 0.33 -22.77
N LEU A 467 -15.99 0.17 -21.65
CA LEU A 467 -16.53 0.40 -20.31
C LEU A 467 -16.92 1.87 -20.12
N TYR A 468 -16.02 2.77 -20.50
CA TYR A 468 -16.23 4.21 -20.42
C TYR A 468 -17.45 4.68 -21.23
N LEU A 469 -17.59 4.23 -22.48
CA LEU A 469 -18.74 4.58 -23.31
C LEU A 469 -20.05 4.03 -22.71
N ARG A 470 -20.02 2.83 -22.11
CA ARG A 470 -21.18 2.29 -21.40
C ARG A 470 -21.58 3.12 -20.19
N GLU A 471 -20.62 3.65 -19.45
CA GLU A 471 -20.86 4.58 -18.33
C GLU A 471 -21.47 5.90 -18.81
N GLN A 472 -21.09 6.37 -20.01
CA GLN A 472 -21.74 7.52 -20.66
C GLN A 472 -23.16 7.23 -21.19
N GLY A 473 -23.64 5.99 -21.04
CA GLY A 473 -24.99 5.56 -21.43
C GLY A 473 -25.06 4.86 -22.79
N PHE A 474 -23.93 4.62 -23.47
CA PHE A 474 -23.91 3.93 -24.76
C PHE A 474 -23.98 2.40 -24.59
N ALA A 475 -25.18 1.84 -24.77
CA ALA A 475 -25.45 0.41 -24.61
C ALA A 475 -25.12 -0.46 -25.84
N ASN A 476 -24.65 0.13 -26.92
CA ASN A 476 -24.36 -0.51 -28.21
C ASN A 476 -22.86 -0.80 -28.41
N VAL A 477 -22.09 -0.93 -27.32
CA VAL A 477 -20.63 -1.07 -27.37
C VAL A 477 -20.16 -2.43 -26.87
N LYS A 478 -19.27 -3.08 -27.62
CA LYS A 478 -18.62 -4.36 -27.25
C LYS A 478 -17.12 -4.30 -27.59
N VAL A 479 -16.36 -5.31 -27.16
CA VAL A 479 -14.92 -5.44 -27.46
C VAL A 479 -14.72 -6.51 -28.52
N TYR A 480 -14.05 -6.17 -29.63
CA TYR A 480 -13.60 -7.17 -30.60
C TYR A 480 -12.25 -7.75 -30.17
N ARG A 481 -12.18 -9.08 -30.07
CA ARG A 481 -10.95 -9.82 -29.82
C ARG A 481 -10.86 -11.01 -30.80
N PRO A 482 -10.11 -10.86 -31.90
CA PRO A 482 -9.95 -11.91 -32.91
C PRO A 482 -9.42 -13.22 -32.33
#